data_AF-A0A496RUW7-F1
#
_entry.id   AF-A0A496RUW7-F1
#
_cell.length_a   1.000
_cell.length_b   1.000
_cell.length_c   1.000
_cell.angle_alpha   90.00
_cell.angle_beta   90.00
_cell.angle_gamma   90.00
#
_symmetry.space_group_name_H-M   'P 1'
#
loop_
_entity.id
_entity.type
_entity.pdbx_description
1 polymer ?
#
loop_
_entity_poly.entity_id
_entity_poly.type
_entity_poly.pdbx_seq_one_letter_code
_entity_poly.pdbx_strand_id
1 'polypeptide(L)'
;MKDYKILPVAILILKVFAWISAIVGVLGGIVGIWMIPRQGVQDLGIFAGFVLYGGLSFVYFYTISEIIQLLINLERNTRKE
;
A
#
# COMPACT_ATOMS: atom_id res chain seq x y z
N MET A 1 -28.76 7.49 7.73
CA MET A 1 -27.36 7.78 8.17
C MET A 1 -26.64 6.55 8.75
N LYS A 2 -27.10 5.31 8.52
CA LYS A 2 -26.45 4.10 9.07
C LYS A 2 -25.58 3.36 8.05
N ASP A 3 -25.73 3.66 6.76
CA ASP A 3 -25.29 2.74 5.69
C ASP A 3 -23.79 2.86 5.31
N TYR A 4 -23.12 3.94 5.74
CA TYR A 4 -21.70 4.16 5.44
C TYR A 4 -20.77 3.97 6.65
N LYS A 5 -21.23 3.39 7.77
CA LYS A 5 -20.32 3.18 8.92
C LYS A 5 -19.14 2.26 8.60
N ILE A 6 -19.30 1.39 7.61
CA ILE A 6 -18.30 0.37 7.24
C ILE A 6 -17.23 0.95 6.30
N LEU A 7 -17.57 1.94 5.47
CA LEU A 7 -16.64 2.51 4.48
C LEU A 7 -15.38 3.18 5.09
N PRO A 8 -15.48 3.98 6.17
CA PRO A 8 -14.31 4.53 6.86
C PRO A 8 -13.40 3.44 7.43
N VAL A 9 -13.99 2.33 7.89
CA VAL A 9 -13.25 1.17 8.40
C VAL A 9 -12.52 0.46 7.25
N ALA A 10 -13.17 0.30 6.09
CA ALA A 10 -12.53 -0.27 4.90
C ALA A 10 -11.37 0.59 4.38
N ILE A 11 -11.52 1.93 4.39
CA ILE A 11 -10.46 2.88 4.06
C ILE A 11 -9.26 2.71 5.01
N LEU A 12 -9.52 2.61 6.32
CA LEU A 12 -8.47 2.39 7.32
C LEU A 12 -7.73 1.08 7.07
N ILE A 13 -8.46 -0.02 6.82
CA ILE A 13 -7.89 -1.34 6.53
C ILE A 13 -7.01 -1.28 5.28
N LEU A 14 -7.45 -0.60 4.21
CA LEU A 14 -6.65 -0.39 3.00
C LEU A 14 -5.35 0.37 3.29
N LYS A 15 -5.39 1.43 4.12
CA LYS A 15 -4.17 2.16 4.54
C LYS A 15 -3.23 1.25 5.34
N VAL A 16 -3.78 0.41 6.24
CA VAL A 16 -2.98 -0.56 7.00
C VAL A 16 -2.31 -1.57 6.06
N PHE A 17 -3.03 -2.13 5.07
CA PHE A 17 -2.44 -3.04 4.08
C PHE A 17 -1.40 -2.37 3.19
N ALA A 18 -1.59 -1.09 2.84
CA ALA A 18 -0.58 -0.30 2.13
C ALA A 18 0.73 -0.27 2.94
N TRP A 19 0.65 0.14 4.21
CA TRP A 19 1.82 0.21 5.10
C TRP A 19 2.47 -1.15 5.34
N ILE A 20 1.70 -2.23 5.52
CA ILE A 20 2.23 -3.59 5.63
C ILE A 20 3.01 -3.94 4.36
N SER A 21 2.46 -3.65 3.17
CA SER A 21 3.11 -3.93 1.90
C SER A 21 4.43 -3.17 1.74
N ALA A 22 4.49 -1.90 2.18
CA ALA A 22 5.73 -1.13 2.22
C ALA A 22 6.76 -1.77 3.16
N ILE A 23 6.35 -2.13 4.39
CA ILE A 23 7.23 -2.77 5.38
C ILE A 23 7.78 -4.10 4.85
N VAL A 24 6.91 -4.94 4.29
CA VAL A 24 7.31 -6.24 3.70
C VAL A 24 8.28 -6.04 2.54
N GLY A 25 8.05 -5.06 1.66
CA GLY A 25 8.96 -4.74 0.57
C GLY A 25 10.35 -4.29 1.06
N VAL A 26 10.40 -3.45 2.09
CA VAL A 26 11.66 -3.00 2.70
C VAL A 26 12.38 -4.17 3.38
N LEU A 27 11.67 -4.98 4.19
CA LEU A 27 12.25 -6.15 4.86
C LEU A 27 12.76 -7.19 3.85
N GLY A 28 11.97 -7.50 2.82
CA GLY A 28 12.38 -8.37 1.73
C GLY A 28 13.62 -7.85 1.00
N GLY A 29 13.70 -6.54 0.79
CA GLY A 29 14.88 -5.88 0.25
C GLY A 29 16.11 -6.05 1.16
N ILE A 30 15.98 -5.77 2.45
CA ILE A 30 17.09 -5.92 3.42
C ILE A 30 17.61 -7.37 3.46
N VAL A 31 16.71 -8.35 3.47
CA VAL A 31 17.08 -9.78 3.41
C VAL A 31 17.79 -10.11 2.10
N GLY A 32 17.31 -9.59 0.97
CA GLY A 32 17.97 -9.74 -0.33
C GLY A 32 19.40 -9.19 -0.32
N ILE A 33 19.62 -8.01 0.28
CA ILE A 33 20.96 -7.42 0.42
C ILE A 33 21.88 -8.30 1.29
N TRP A 34 21.34 -8.86 2.38
CA TRP A 34 22.11 -9.72 3.28
C TRP A 34 22.55 -11.03 2.63
N MET A 35 21.88 -11.46 1.57
CA MET A 35 22.22 -12.65 0.78
C MET A 35 23.25 -12.38 -0.34
N ILE A 36 23.46 -11.11 -0.75
CA ILE A 36 24.42 -10.68 -1.80
C ILE A 36 25.83 -11.28 -1.68
N PRO A 37 26.47 -11.36 -0.49
CA PRO A 37 27.82 -11.89 -0.40
C PRO A 37 27.92 -13.39 -0.72
N ARG A 38 26.79 -14.10 -0.92
CA ARG A 38 26.76 -15.54 -1.19
C ARG A 38 26.44 -15.92 -2.64
N GLN A 39 25.79 -15.07 -3.46
CA GLN A 39 25.32 -15.48 -4.80
C GLN A 39 25.59 -14.50 -5.98
N GLY A 40 26.17 -13.33 -5.75
CA GLY A 40 26.63 -12.44 -6.85
C GLY A 40 25.55 -11.51 -7.43
N VAL A 41 25.79 -10.98 -8.64
CA VAL A 41 25.06 -9.83 -9.24
C VAL A 41 23.54 -10.04 -9.42
N GLN A 42 23.06 -11.28 -9.42
CA GLN A 42 21.63 -11.60 -9.53
C GLN A 42 20.81 -11.09 -8.32
N ASP A 43 21.42 -10.94 -7.15
CA ASP A 43 20.73 -10.53 -5.91
C ASP A 43 20.33 -9.04 -5.89
N LEU A 44 21.01 -8.20 -6.67
CA LEU A 44 20.63 -6.79 -6.84
C LEU A 44 19.29 -6.64 -7.59
N GLY A 45 19.03 -7.52 -8.57
CA GLY A 45 17.76 -7.56 -9.28
C GLY A 45 16.61 -8.01 -8.39
N ILE A 46 16.87 -8.97 -7.50
CA ILE A 46 15.91 -9.45 -6.50
C ILE A 46 15.60 -8.32 -5.51
N PHE A 47 16.62 -7.64 -4.99
CA PHE A 47 16.45 -6.47 -4.13
C PHE A 47 15.57 -5.39 -4.77
N ALA A 48 15.92 -4.97 -5.99
CA ALA A 48 15.16 -3.97 -6.73
C ALA A 48 13.72 -4.43 -6.98
N GLY A 49 13.51 -5.71 -7.29
CA GLY A 49 12.19 -6.31 -7.46
C GLY A 49 11.31 -6.23 -6.21
N PHE A 50 11.86 -6.57 -5.03
CA PHE A 50 11.11 -6.49 -3.76
C PHE A 50 10.75 -5.07 -3.36
N VAL A 51 11.70 -4.13 -3.52
CA VAL A 51 11.48 -2.71 -3.20
C VAL A 51 10.44 -2.11 -4.15
N LEU A 52 10.55 -2.39 -5.45
CA LEU A 52 9.59 -1.92 -6.45
C LEU A 52 8.20 -2.53 -6.21
N TYR A 53 8.11 -3.84 -5.98
CA TYR A 53 6.84 -4.50 -5.72
C TYR A 53 6.15 -3.97 -4.46
N GLY A 54 6.90 -3.83 -3.35
CA GLY A 54 6.38 -3.26 -2.11
C GLY A 54 5.96 -1.80 -2.25
N GLY A 55 6.77 -0.99 -2.95
CA GLY A 55 6.47 0.41 -3.23
C GLY A 55 5.24 0.59 -4.12
N LEU A 56 5.14 -0.16 -5.22
CA LEU A 56 3.98 -0.13 -6.13
C LEU A 56 2.71 -0.60 -5.43
N SER A 57 2.80 -1.65 -4.62
CA SER A 57 1.67 -2.15 -3.82
C SER A 57 1.21 -1.11 -2.80
N PHE A 58 2.15 -0.43 -2.12
CA PHE A 58 1.82 0.68 -1.22
C PHE A 58 1.07 1.80 -1.95
N VAL A 59 1.61 2.28 -3.08
CA VAL A 59 0.99 3.36 -3.86
C VAL A 59 -0.42 2.94 -4.31
N TYR A 60 -0.57 1.72 -4.83
CA TYR A 60 -1.86 1.21 -5.28
C TYR A 60 -2.93 1.21 -4.17
N PHE A 61 -2.63 0.59 -3.02
CA PHE A 61 -3.58 0.52 -1.90
C PHE A 61 -3.87 1.89 -1.29
N TYR A 62 -2.87 2.77 -1.21
CA TYR A 62 -3.03 4.11 -0.68
C TYR A 62 -3.89 4.98 -1.61
N THR A 63 -3.64 4.93 -2.92
CA THR A 63 -4.42 5.65 -3.93
C THR A 63 -5.88 5.21 -3.92
N ILE A 64 -6.16 3.89 -3.83
CA ILE A 64 -7.54 3.40 -3.73
C ILE A 64 -8.23 3.93 -2.46
N SER A 65 -7.51 3.91 -1.33
CA SER A 65 -8.03 4.44 -0.06
C SER A 65 -8.42 5.93 -0.17
N GLU A 66 -7.57 6.74 -0.80
CA GLU A 66 -7.83 8.16 -1.03
C GLU A 66 -8.97 8.40 -2.03
N ILE A 67 -9.07 7.62 -3.10
CA ILE A 67 -10.19 7.72 -4.07
C ILE A 67 -11.52 7.44 -3.38
N ILE A 68 -11.61 6.37 -2.57
CA ILE A 68 -12.83 6.05 -1.83
C ILE A 68 -13.16 7.18 -0.84
N GLN A 69 -12.15 7.74 -0.16
CA GLN A 69 -12.35 8.86 0.77
C GLN A 69 -12.85 10.12 0.06
N LEU A 70 -12.32 10.44 -1.12
CA LEU A 70 -12.77 11.54 -1.96
C LEU A 70 -14.21 11.34 -2.43
N LEU A 71 -14.57 10.14 -2.89
CA LEU A 71 -15.93 9.82 -3.33
C LEU A 71 -16.95 9.98 -2.21
N ILE A 72 -16.63 9.54 -0.98
CA ILE A 72 -17.51 9.73 0.19
C ILE A 72 -17.70 11.21 0.50
N ASN A 73 -16.62 12.00 0.46
CA ASN A 73 -16.68 13.44 0.73
C ASN A 73 -17.52 14.16 -0.32
N LEU A 74 -17.39 13.76 -1.58
CA LEU A 74 -18.17 14.30 -2.69
C LEU A 74 -19.65 13.98 -2.50
N GLU A 75 -20.01 12.71 -2.26
CA GLU A 75 -21.40 12.30 -1.99
C GLU A 75 -22.00 13.04 -0.79
N ARG A 76 -21.22 13.26 0.28
CA ARG A 76 -21.65 14.04 1.45
C ARG A 76 -21.91 15.51 1.14
N ASN A 77 -21.15 16.11 0.23
CA ASN A 77 -21.37 17.49 -0.18
C ASN A 77 -22.56 17.60 -1.13
N THR A 78 -22.76 16.65 -2.06
CA THR A 78 -23.88 16.69 -3.01
C THR A 78 -25.24 16.38 -2.37
N ARG A 79 -25.29 15.61 -1.26
CA ARG A 79 -26.55 15.36 -0.51
C ARG A 79 -26.95 16.48 0.47
N LYS A 80 -26.09 17.48 0.68
CA LYS A 80 -26.37 18.61 1.59
C LYS A 80 -27.04 19.79 0.89
N GLU A 81 -27.14 19.75 -0.44
CA GLU A 81 -28.06 20.56 -1.24
C GLU A 81 -29.40 19.83 -1.40
#